data_AF-A0A5S5DS19-F1
#
_entry.id   AF-A0A5S5DS19-F1
#
_cell.length_a   1.000
_cell.length_b   1.000
_cell.length_c   1.000
_cell.angle_alpha   90.00
_cell.angle_beta   90.00
_cell.angle_gamma   90.00
#
_symmetry.space_group_name_H-M   'P 1'
#
loop_
_entity.id
_entity.type
_entity.pdbx_description
1 polymer ?
#
loop_
_entity_poly.entity_id
_entity_poly.type
_entity_poly.pdbx_seq_one_letter_code
_entity_poly.pdbx_strand_id
1 'polypeptide(L)'
;MNKIALLLIFVLNAAFITALYGGQPMDPDTVSFEQQRQRVNTLLEERSKRFGDYNSSLQKKTGIFGIFKTKADMQRSIDILQQIVLTDNNIFVETKKLLDIKDFESSRNKALAAEYDQQVSAYMKTITKLQLENERLRAQIAGMDEEDHANHLWTYLLLAIVFVLLIVVYTLYTNHRKLRHNLQKP
;
A
#
# COMPACT_ATOMS: atom_id res chain seq x y z
N MET A 1 12.83 40.84 -4.26
CA MET A 1 11.55 40.13 -4.01
C MET A 1 11.24 40.19 -2.52
N ASN A 2 10.15 40.85 -2.16
CA ASN A 2 9.87 41.23 -0.77
C ASN A 2 9.50 40.01 0.07
N LYS A 3 10.12 39.86 1.26
CA LYS A 3 9.88 38.75 2.21
C LYS A 3 8.39 38.57 2.56
N ILE A 4 7.63 39.67 2.52
CA ILE A 4 6.17 39.70 2.73
C ILE A 4 5.42 38.95 1.63
N ALA A 5 5.85 39.06 0.36
CA ALA A 5 5.22 38.36 -0.75
C ALA A 5 5.45 36.83 -0.67
N LEU A 6 6.64 36.41 -0.21
CA LEU A 6 6.97 35.00 0.02
C LEU A 6 6.12 34.40 1.16
N LEU A 7 5.90 35.17 2.23
CA LEU A 7 5.07 34.75 3.37
C LEU A 7 3.59 34.63 2.98
N LEU A 8 3.08 35.57 2.16
CA LEU A 8 1.72 35.49 1.62
C LEU A 8 1.50 34.28 0.71
N ILE A 9 2.47 33.97 -0.16
CA ILE A 9 2.42 32.79 -1.03
C ILE A 9 2.42 31.50 -0.18
N PHE A 10 3.26 31.45 0.87
CA PHE A 10 3.31 30.29 1.76
C PHE A 10 1.97 30.08 2.50
N VAL A 11 1.36 31.15 3.01
CA VAL A 11 0.07 31.08 3.71
C VAL A 11 -1.06 30.67 2.76
N LEU A 12 -1.08 31.19 1.52
CA LEU A 12 -2.05 30.79 0.50
C LEU A 12 -1.91 29.31 0.11
N ASN A 13 -0.68 28.80 -0.01
CA ASN A 13 -0.45 27.39 -0.31
C ASN A 13 -0.84 26.49 0.87
N ALA A 14 -0.55 26.90 2.11
CA ALA A 14 -0.96 26.16 3.30
C ALA A 14 -2.50 26.09 3.40
N ALA A 15 -3.20 27.20 3.17
CA ALA A 15 -4.66 27.25 3.15
C ALA A 15 -5.25 26.36 2.04
N PHE A 16 -4.65 26.39 0.85
CA PHE A 16 -5.08 25.56 -0.28
C PHE A 16 -4.90 24.05 -0.03
N ILE A 17 -3.79 23.66 0.60
CA ILE A 17 -3.54 22.27 1.04
C ILE A 17 -4.59 21.85 2.07
N THR A 18 -4.89 22.67 3.08
CA THR A 18 -5.92 22.32 4.07
C THR A 18 -7.33 22.21 3.47
N ALA A 19 -7.66 23.02 2.45
CA ALA A 19 -8.94 22.93 1.75
C ALA A 19 -9.04 21.67 0.88
N LEU A 20 -7.93 21.21 0.29
CA LEU A 20 -7.87 19.98 -0.52
C LEU A 20 -7.93 18.69 0.32
N TYR A 21 -7.35 18.70 1.52
CA TYR A 21 -7.29 17.51 2.39
C TYR A 21 -8.33 17.53 3.54
N GLY A 22 -9.13 18.58 3.67
CA GLY A 22 -10.13 18.74 4.73
C GLY A 22 -11.35 17.81 4.59
N GLY A 23 -11.54 17.19 3.43
CA GLY A 23 -12.50 16.11 3.25
C GLY A 23 -11.83 14.77 3.47
N GLN A 24 -11.88 14.24 4.70
CA GLN A 24 -11.64 12.81 4.89
C GLN A 24 -12.69 12.07 4.03
N PRO A 25 -12.29 11.21 3.07
CA PRO A 25 -13.25 10.36 2.38
C PRO A 25 -13.87 9.47 3.45
N MET A 26 -15.11 9.77 3.84
CA MET A 26 -15.88 8.83 4.63
C MET A 26 -16.07 7.60 3.76
N ASP A 27 -15.56 6.46 4.24
CA ASP A 27 -15.71 5.19 3.56
C ASP A 27 -17.23 4.97 3.35
N PRO A 28 -17.71 4.94 2.10
CA PRO A 28 -19.14 4.82 1.81
C PRO A 28 -19.74 3.56 2.43
N ASP A 29 -18.92 2.53 2.67
CA ASP A 29 -19.36 1.29 3.30
C ASP A 29 -19.58 1.45 4.82
N THR A 30 -18.75 2.26 5.49
CA THR A 30 -18.95 2.61 6.90
C THR A 30 -20.27 3.35 7.10
N VAL A 31 -20.64 4.23 6.16
CA VAL A 31 -21.92 4.94 6.19
C VAL A 31 -23.09 3.95 5.99
N SER A 32 -22.95 2.97 5.11
CA SER A 32 -23.98 1.95 4.85
C SER A 32 -24.21 1.03 6.05
N PHE A 33 -23.13 0.54 6.67
CA PHE A 33 -23.19 -0.31 7.86
C PHE A 33 -23.86 0.42 9.04
N GLU A 34 -23.49 1.67 9.30
CA GLU A 34 -24.06 2.46 10.40
C GLU A 34 -25.54 2.77 10.20
N GLN A 35 -25.95 3.13 8.97
CA GLN A 35 -27.35 3.30 8.62
C GLN A 35 -28.16 2.01 8.81
N GLN A 36 -27.59 0.87 8.42
CA GLN A 36 -28.23 -0.44 8.58
C GLN A 36 -28.37 -0.82 10.07
N ARG A 37 -27.35 -0.54 10.89
CA ARG A 37 -27.40 -0.75 12.35
C ARG A 37 -28.48 0.11 13.01
N GLN A 38 -28.62 1.36 12.59
CA GLN A 38 -29.69 2.24 13.08
C GLN A 38 -31.07 1.67 12.78
N ARG A 39 -31.31 1.12 11.58
CA ARG A 39 -32.59 0.48 11.22
C ARG A 39 -32.92 -0.69 12.14
N VAL A 40 -31.95 -1.55 12.42
CA VAL A 40 -32.12 -2.68 13.36
C VAL A 40 -32.47 -2.16 14.76
N ASN A 41 -31.77 -1.13 15.25
CA ASN A 41 -32.05 -0.54 16.56
C ASN A 41 -33.46 0.05 16.65
N THR A 42 -33.92 0.75 15.61
CA THR A 42 -35.30 1.27 15.55
C THR A 42 -36.33 0.14 15.64
N LEU A 43 -36.11 -0.97 14.92
CA LEU A 43 -37.00 -2.13 14.99
C LEU A 43 -36.98 -2.81 16.37
N LEU A 44 -35.81 -2.88 17.02
CA LEU A 44 -35.68 -3.40 18.38
C LEU A 44 -36.41 -2.52 19.41
N GLU A 45 -36.36 -1.20 19.25
CA GLU A 45 -37.10 -0.26 20.08
C GLU A 45 -38.61 -0.41 19.87
N GLU A 46 -39.05 -0.52 18.62
CA GLU A 46 -40.46 -0.78 18.28
C GLU A 46 -40.95 -2.09 18.90
N ARG A 47 -40.16 -3.16 18.79
CA ARG A 47 -40.43 -4.45 19.44
C ARG A 47 -40.58 -4.28 20.95
N SER A 48 -39.63 -3.59 21.60
CA SER A 48 -39.65 -3.35 23.04
C SER A 48 -40.94 -2.66 23.49
N LYS A 49 -41.35 -1.61 22.75
CA LYS A 49 -42.62 -0.91 23.01
C LYS A 49 -43.83 -1.84 22.86
N ARG A 50 -43.91 -2.63 21.78
CA ARG A 50 -45.00 -3.58 21.54
C ARG A 50 -45.08 -4.68 22.61
N PHE A 51 -43.94 -5.14 23.13
CA PHE A 51 -43.90 -6.05 24.27
C PHE A 51 -44.45 -5.39 25.55
N GLY A 52 -44.16 -4.12 25.79
CA GLY A 52 -44.75 -3.34 26.87
C GLY A 52 -46.28 -3.25 26.76
N ASP A 53 -46.79 -2.98 25.56
CA ASP A 53 -48.22 -2.94 25.26
C ASP A 53 -48.90 -4.30 25.46
N TYR A 54 -48.25 -5.39 25.04
CA TYR A 54 -48.70 -6.76 25.25
C TYR A 54 -48.76 -7.11 26.74
N ASN A 55 -47.73 -6.77 27.51
CA ASN A 55 -47.73 -7.01 28.96
C ASN A 55 -48.87 -6.24 29.65
N SER A 56 -49.12 -5.00 29.22
CA SER A 56 -50.23 -4.19 29.71
C SER A 56 -51.60 -4.79 29.34
N SER A 57 -51.75 -5.33 28.12
CA SER A 57 -52.98 -6.01 27.69
C SER A 57 -53.21 -7.32 28.44
N LEU A 58 -52.14 -8.01 28.87
CA LEU A 58 -52.25 -9.20 29.71
C LEU A 58 -52.78 -8.90 31.12
N GLN A 59 -52.50 -7.72 31.66
CA GLN A 59 -52.95 -7.33 33.01
C GLN A 59 -54.37 -6.77 33.02
N LYS A 60 -54.84 -6.22 31.90
CA LYS A 60 -56.17 -5.62 31.78
C LYS A 60 -57.28 -6.68 31.83
N LYS A 61 -58.26 -6.49 32.73
CA LYS A 61 -59.44 -7.35 32.88
C LYS A 61 -60.70 -6.47 32.86
N THR A 62 -61.42 -6.44 31.74
CA THR A 62 -62.63 -5.59 31.58
C THR A 62 -63.96 -6.34 31.67
N GLY A 63 -63.96 -7.62 32.04
CA GLY A 63 -65.21 -8.40 32.19
C GLY A 63 -66.13 -7.84 33.29
N ILE A 64 -67.37 -8.34 33.36
CA ILE A 64 -68.50 -7.78 34.14
C ILE A 64 -68.21 -7.52 35.64
N PHE A 65 -67.10 -8.03 36.20
CA PHE A 65 -66.64 -7.72 37.56
C PHE A 65 -65.13 -7.40 37.67
N GLY A 66 -64.41 -7.17 36.56
CA GLY A 66 -62.95 -7.03 36.56
C GLY A 66 -62.19 -8.33 36.91
N ILE A 67 -62.92 -9.43 37.13
CA ILE A 67 -62.36 -10.74 37.53
C ILE A 67 -61.86 -11.52 36.30
N PHE A 68 -62.54 -11.37 35.16
CA PHE A 68 -62.29 -12.13 33.93
C PHE A 68 -61.91 -11.22 32.76
N LYS A 69 -61.16 -11.77 31.79
CA LYS A 69 -60.87 -11.11 30.51
C LYS A 69 -62.03 -11.29 29.55
N THR A 70 -62.34 -10.25 28.78
CA THR A 70 -63.33 -10.35 27.70
C THR A 70 -62.70 -10.93 26.44
N LYS A 71 -63.52 -11.42 25.50
CA LYS A 71 -63.06 -11.83 24.17
C LYS A 71 -62.31 -10.69 23.45
N ALA A 72 -62.77 -9.45 23.60
CA ALA A 72 -62.13 -8.27 23.02
C ALA A 72 -60.74 -8.01 23.61
N ASP A 73 -60.55 -8.19 24.93
CA ASP A 73 -59.23 -8.07 25.59
C ASP A 73 -58.25 -9.15 25.10
N MET A 74 -58.75 -10.37 24.90
CA MET A 74 -57.96 -11.48 24.35
C MET A 74 -57.58 -11.23 22.89
N GLN A 75 -58.52 -10.77 22.06
CA GLN A 75 -58.24 -10.45 20.65
C GLN A 75 -57.18 -9.36 20.53
N ARG A 76 -57.28 -8.28 21.30
CA ARG A 76 -56.26 -7.22 21.33
C ARG A 76 -54.87 -7.76 21.68
N SER A 77 -54.78 -8.68 22.65
CA SER A 77 -53.51 -9.29 23.04
C SER A 77 -52.92 -10.16 21.92
N ILE A 78 -53.76 -10.90 21.21
CA ILE A 78 -53.36 -11.70 20.04
C ILE A 78 -52.88 -10.80 18.91
N ASP A 79 -53.59 -9.70 18.63
CA ASP A 79 -53.21 -8.76 17.58
C ASP A 79 -51.85 -8.13 17.88
N ILE A 80 -51.58 -7.72 19.13
CA ILE A 80 -50.27 -7.21 19.54
C ILE A 80 -49.18 -8.28 19.36
N LEU A 81 -49.46 -9.53 19.74
CA LEU A 81 -48.51 -10.63 19.58
C LEU A 81 -48.21 -10.92 18.11
N GLN A 82 -49.21 -10.86 17.22
CA GLN A 82 -49.00 -10.97 15.77
C GLN A 82 -48.08 -9.86 15.27
N GLN A 83 -48.30 -8.62 15.73
CA GLN A 83 -47.44 -7.50 15.35
C GLN A 83 -46.00 -7.67 15.85
N ILE A 84 -45.80 -8.17 17.07
CA ILE A 84 -44.48 -8.51 17.60
C ILE A 84 -43.79 -9.52 16.68
N VAL A 85 -44.47 -10.59 16.27
CA VAL A 85 -43.90 -11.60 15.36
C VAL A 85 -43.51 -10.99 14.01
N LEU A 86 -44.33 -10.09 13.46
CA LEU A 86 -43.99 -9.38 12.23
C LEU A 86 -42.76 -8.48 12.40
N THR A 87 -42.66 -7.75 13.52
CA THR A 87 -41.47 -6.96 13.85
C THR A 87 -40.23 -7.85 14.01
N ASP A 88 -40.35 -9.02 14.66
CA ASP A 88 -39.25 -9.97 14.84
C ASP A 88 -38.74 -10.51 13.49
N ASN A 89 -39.64 -10.79 12.54
CA ASN A 89 -39.25 -11.18 11.18
C ASN A 89 -38.48 -10.06 10.46
N ASN A 90 -38.91 -8.80 10.61
CA ASN A 90 -38.20 -7.66 10.04
C ASN A 90 -36.83 -7.47 10.69
N ILE A 91 -36.72 -7.61 12.01
CA ILE A 91 -35.43 -7.57 12.73
C ILE A 91 -34.50 -8.65 12.17
N PHE A 92 -35.00 -9.87 11.95
CA PHE A 92 -34.21 -10.96 11.42
C PHE A 92 -33.65 -10.64 10.03
N VAL A 93 -34.49 -10.11 9.13
CA VAL A 93 -34.08 -9.72 7.77
C VAL A 93 -33.03 -8.61 7.82
N GLU A 94 -33.25 -7.55 8.60
CA GLU A 94 -32.34 -6.41 8.67
C GLU A 94 -31.01 -6.77 9.38
N THR A 95 -31.05 -7.67 10.36
CA THR A 95 -29.83 -8.17 11.03
C THR A 95 -29.02 -9.07 10.10
N LYS A 96 -29.68 -9.89 9.26
CA LYS A 96 -29.00 -10.69 8.24
C LYS A 96 -28.27 -9.81 7.23
N LYS A 97 -28.93 -8.76 6.72
CA LYS A 97 -28.28 -7.78 5.84
C LYS A 97 -27.06 -7.12 6.49
N LEU A 98 -27.17 -6.78 7.78
CA LEU A 98 -26.06 -6.20 8.54
C LEU A 98 -24.87 -7.17 8.64
N LEU A 99 -25.13 -8.46 8.82
CA LEU A 99 -24.11 -9.50 8.82
C LEU A 99 -23.46 -9.67 7.45
N ASP A 100 -24.27 -9.70 6.38
CA ASP A 100 -23.79 -9.84 5.00
C ASP A 100 -22.84 -8.70 4.61
N ILE A 101 -23.15 -7.45 4.99
CA ILE A 101 -22.28 -6.29 4.79
C ILE A 101 -20.93 -6.48 5.49
N LYS A 102 -20.96 -6.90 6.77
CA LYS A 102 -19.74 -7.13 7.56
C LYS A 102 -18.87 -8.26 6.99
N ASP A 103 -19.50 -9.35 6.55
CA ASP A 103 -18.79 -10.49 5.96
C ASP A 103 -18.16 -10.12 4.62
N PHE A 104 -18.84 -9.28 3.83
CA PHE A 104 -18.29 -8.72 2.60
C PHE A 104 -17.06 -7.85 2.87
N GLU A 105 -17.14 -6.91 3.83
CA GLU A 105 -16.00 -6.07 4.22
C GLU A 105 -14.81 -6.91 4.70
N SER A 106 -15.05 -7.91 5.54
CA SER A 106 -14.00 -8.81 6.01
C SER A 106 -13.33 -9.57 4.85
N SER A 107 -14.12 -10.08 3.92
CA SER A 107 -13.64 -10.82 2.76
C SER A 107 -12.83 -9.93 1.82
N ARG A 108 -13.29 -8.70 1.58
CA ARG A 108 -12.57 -7.70 0.78
C ARG A 108 -11.24 -7.33 1.43
N ASN A 109 -11.22 -7.09 2.73
CA ASN A 109 -9.99 -6.73 3.44
C ASN A 109 -8.95 -7.85 3.39
N LYS A 110 -9.39 -9.12 3.51
CA LYS A 110 -8.51 -10.28 3.31
C LYS A 110 -7.97 -10.35 1.88
N ALA A 111 -8.81 -10.14 0.88
CA ALA A 111 -8.38 -10.14 -0.52
C ALA A 111 -7.38 -9.03 -0.81
N LEU A 112 -7.63 -7.82 -0.30
CA LEU A 112 -6.74 -6.67 -0.45
C LEU A 112 -5.39 -6.90 0.23
N ALA A 113 -5.38 -7.47 1.44
CA ALA A 113 -4.14 -7.83 2.13
C ALA A 113 -3.33 -8.87 1.34
N ALA A 114 -3.99 -9.90 0.80
CA ALA A 114 -3.33 -10.91 -0.05
C ALA A 114 -2.76 -10.29 -1.35
N GLU A 115 -3.49 -9.36 -1.96
CA GLU A 115 -3.03 -8.63 -3.14
C GLU A 115 -1.79 -7.78 -2.82
N TYR A 116 -1.80 -7.05 -1.70
CA TYR A 116 -0.64 -6.28 -1.26
C TYR A 116 0.57 -7.18 -0.98
N ASP A 117 0.40 -8.30 -0.30
CA ASP A 117 1.49 -9.26 -0.05
C ASP A 117 2.09 -9.79 -1.37
N GLN A 118 1.24 -10.07 -2.36
CA GLN A 118 1.69 -10.48 -3.69
C GLN A 118 2.47 -9.36 -4.40
N GLN A 119 1.97 -8.12 -4.36
CA GLN A 119 2.64 -6.96 -4.94
C GLN A 119 4.00 -6.70 -4.26
N VAL A 120 4.04 -6.71 -2.92
CA VAL A 120 5.27 -6.53 -2.12
C VAL A 120 6.28 -7.62 -2.47
N SER A 121 5.86 -8.88 -2.57
CA SER A 121 6.72 -9.99 -2.96
C SER A 121 7.28 -9.82 -4.37
N ALA A 122 6.46 -9.35 -5.32
CA ALA A 122 6.90 -9.07 -6.68
C ALA A 122 7.91 -7.91 -6.74
N TYR A 123 7.68 -6.84 -5.98
CA TYR A 123 8.64 -5.74 -5.84
C TYR A 123 9.95 -6.21 -5.22
N MET A 124 9.90 -7.00 -4.15
CA MET A 124 11.10 -7.57 -3.52
C MET A 124 11.93 -8.38 -4.52
N LYS A 125 11.27 -9.22 -5.32
CA LYS A 125 11.93 -9.99 -6.39
C LYS A 125 12.58 -9.08 -7.43
N THR A 126 11.93 -7.97 -7.78
CA THR A 126 12.45 -7.00 -8.75
C THR A 126 13.65 -6.25 -8.19
N ILE A 127 13.57 -5.79 -6.94
CA ILE A 127 14.68 -5.16 -6.22
C ILE A 127 15.88 -6.11 -6.16
N THR A 128 15.66 -7.38 -5.81
CA THR A 128 16.72 -8.39 -5.74
C THR A 128 17.41 -8.58 -7.11
N LYS A 129 16.62 -8.63 -8.20
CA LYS A 129 17.18 -8.71 -9.55
C LYS A 129 18.03 -7.49 -9.91
N LEU A 130 17.54 -6.29 -9.57
CA LEU A 130 18.27 -5.05 -9.81
C LEU A 130 19.57 -4.98 -9.01
N GLN A 131 19.56 -5.46 -7.76
CA GLN A 131 20.76 -5.57 -6.93
C GLN A 131 21.78 -6.52 -7.56
N LEU A 132 21.35 -7.72 -7.97
CA LEU A 132 22.22 -8.70 -8.62
C LEU A 132 22.80 -8.16 -9.94
N GLU A 133 22.00 -7.44 -10.73
CA GLU A 133 22.48 -6.81 -11.96
C GLU A 133 23.49 -5.69 -11.66
N ASN A 134 23.26 -4.89 -10.61
CA ASN A 134 24.19 -3.85 -10.19
C ASN A 134 25.53 -4.45 -9.75
N GLU A 135 25.50 -5.53 -8.96
CA GLU A 135 26.71 -6.27 -8.55
C GLU A 135 27.45 -6.85 -9.76
N ARG A 136 26.73 -7.46 -10.71
CA ARG A 136 27.30 -7.98 -11.95
C ARG A 136 27.98 -6.88 -12.77
N LEU A 137 27.34 -5.72 -12.91
CA LEU A 137 27.90 -4.58 -13.64
C LEU A 137 29.16 -4.03 -12.95
N ARG A 138 29.14 -3.93 -11.61
CA ARG A 138 30.32 -3.53 -10.83
C ARG A 138 31.48 -4.50 -11.00
N ALA A 139 31.20 -5.80 -10.98
CA ALA A 139 32.20 -6.83 -11.21
C ALA A 139 32.79 -6.75 -12.63
N GLN A 140 31.98 -6.46 -13.65
CA GLN A 140 32.47 -6.24 -15.02
C GLN A 140 33.37 -5.02 -15.13
N ILE A 141 32.98 -3.89 -14.53
CA ILE A 141 33.82 -2.68 -14.52
C ILE A 141 35.15 -2.98 -13.83
N ALA A 142 35.13 -3.61 -12.66
CA ALA A 142 36.36 -3.97 -11.95
C ALA A 142 37.27 -4.92 -12.76
N GLY A 143 36.69 -5.91 -13.45
CA GLY A 143 37.46 -6.80 -14.32
C GLY A 143 38.06 -6.09 -15.54
N MET A 144 37.33 -5.14 -16.14
CA MET A 144 37.84 -4.32 -17.25
C MET A 144 38.99 -3.41 -16.79
N ASP A 145 38.90 -2.81 -15.60
CA ASP A 145 39.97 -1.97 -15.04
C ASP A 145 41.25 -2.80 -14.78
N GLU A 146 41.12 -4.04 -14.29
CA GLU A 146 42.25 -4.96 -14.08
C GLU A 146 42.90 -5.40 -15.41
N GLU A 147 42.10 -5.76 -16.42
CA GLU A 147 42.59 -6.12 -17.75
C GLU A 147 43.29 -4.95 -18.45
N ASP A 148 42.72 -3.74 -18.36
CA ASP A 148 43.34 -2.54 -18.92
C ASP A 148 44.68 -2.26 -18.24
N HIS A 149 44.77 -2.34 -16.91
CA HIS A 149 46.04 -2.13 -16.20
C HIS A 149 47.11 -3.16 -16.63
N ALA A 150 46.74 -4.43 -16.79
CA ALA A 150 47.67 -5.46 -17.26
C ALA A 150 48.14 -5.20 -18.71
N ASN A 151 47.24 -4.79 -19.60
CA ASN A 151 47.56 -4.48 -21.00
C ASN A 151 48.46 -3.25 -21.13
N HIS A 152 48.25 -2.22 -20.31
CA HIS A 152 49.10 -1.03 -20.29
C HIS A 152 50.53 -1.36 -19.82
N LEU A 153 50.69 -2.24 -18.81
CA LEU A 153 52.01 -2.71 -18.37
C LEU A 153 52.79 -3.42 -19.48
N TRP A 154 52.13 -4.32 -20.23
CA TRP A 154 52.74 -4.99 -21.38
C TRP A 154 53.13 -4.00 -22.49
N THR A 155 52.28 -3.01 -22.73
CA THR A 155 52.54 -1.95 -23.73
C THR A 155 53.76 -1.12 -23.35
N TYR A 156 53.88 -0.70 -22.09
CA TYR A 156 55.05 0.04 -21.61
C TYR A 156 56.34 -0.80 -21.63
N LEU A 157 56.25 -2.09 -21.29
CA LEU A 157 57.39 -3.00 -21.36
C LEU A 157 57.91 -3.16 -22.79
N LEU A 158 57.01 -3.35 -23.77
CA LEU A 158 57.37 -3.47 -25.18
C LEU A 158 58.02 -2.18 -25.70
N LEU A 159 57.48 -1.02 -25.33
CA LEU A 159 58.05 0.28 -25.69
C LEU A 159 59.47 0.48 -25.12
N ALA A 160 59.72 0.04 -23.88
CA ALA A 160 61.05 0.09 -23.27
C ALA A 160 62.07 -0.79 -24.02
N ILE A 161 61.68 -2.00 -24.44
CA ILE A 161 62.53 -2.91 -25.23
C ILE A 161 62.90 -2.27 -26.58
N VAL A 162 61.93 -1.68 -27.27
CA VAL A 162 62.18 -0.97 -28.55
C VAL A 162 63.15 0.18 -28.35
N PHE A 163 63.01 0.94 -27.26
CA PHE A 163 63.91 2.07 -26.96
C PHE A 163 65.35 1.60 -26.71
N VAL A 164 65.53 0.52 -25.95
CA VAL A 164 66.85 -0.10 -25.72
C VAL A 164 67.46 -0.59 -27.03
N LEU A 165 66.68 -1.25 -27.89
CA LEU A 165 67.15 -1.70 -29.21
C LEU A 165 67.61 -0.51 -30.07
N LEU A 166 66.88 0.60 -30.08
CA LEU A 166 67.28 1.81 -30.80
C LEU A 166 68.60 2.37 -30.28
N ILE A 167 68.81 2.39 -28.96
CA ILE A 167 70.09 2.81 -28.36
C ILE A 167 71.23 1.87 -28.78
N VAL A 168 71.01 0.56 -28.76
CA VAL A 168 72.01 -0.43 -29.19
C VAL A 168 72.36 -0.25 -30.67
N VAL A 169 71.37 -0.10 -31.54
CA VAL A 169 71.60 0.14 -32.98
C VAL A 169 72.34 1.46 -33.20
N TYR A 170 71.97 2.53 -32.47
CA TYR A 170 72.63 3.83 -32.56
C TYR A 170 74.10 3.77 -32.10
N THR A 171 74.38 3.09 -30.99
CA THR A 171 75.74 2.92 -30.48
C THR A 171 76.60 2.07 -31.42
N LEU A 172 76.05 0.99 -32.00
CA LEU A 172 76.75 0.21 -33.01
C LEU A 172 77.02 1.03 -34.29
N TYR A 173 76.03 1.77 -34.79
CA TYR A 173 76.18 2.62 -35.97
C TYR A 173 77.27 3.69 -35.78
N THR A 174 77.26 4.38 -34.63
CA THR A 174 78.28 5.40 -34.31
C THR A 174 79.67 4.79 -34.11
N ASN A 175 79.77 3.59 -33.53
CA ASN A 175 81.05 2.91 -33.34
C ASN A 175 81.63 2.44 -34.69
N HIS A 176 80.82 1.88 -35.59
CA HIS A 176 81.26 1.53 -36.95
C HIS A 176 81.71 2.75 -37.76
N ARG A 177 81.05 3.90 -37.59
CA ARG A 177 81.46 5.16 -38.23
C ARG A 177 82.81 5.67 -37.69
N LYS A 178 83.07 5.50 -36.38
CA LYS A 178 84.38 5.81 -35.76
C LYS A 178 85.49 4.86 -36.22
N LEU A 179 85.23 3.56 -36.35
CA LEU A 179 86.22 2.59 -36.87
C LEU A 179 86.59 2.88 -38.33
N ARG A 180 85.62 3.23 -39.20
CA ARG A 180 85.91 3.64 -40.59
C ARG A 180 86.77 4.91 -40.67
N HIS A 181 86.58 5.85 -39.75
CA HIS A 181 87.41 7.07 -39.70
C HIS A 181 88.85 6.80 -39.20
N ASN A 182 89.07 5.79 -38.36
CA ASN A 182 90.41 5.42 -37.89
C ASN A 182 91.20 4.52 -38.87
N LEU A 183 90.54 3.85 -39.82
CA LEU A 183 91.19 3.11 -40.91
C LEU A 183 91.59 4.01 -42.10
N GLN A 184 91.35 5.32 -42.00
CA GLN A 184 91.63 6.31 -43.04
C GLN A 184 92.46 7.49 -42.51
N LYS A 185 93.33 7.22 -41.54
CA LYS A 185 94.51 8.04 -41.27
C LYS A 185 95.74 7.26 -41.75
N PRO A 186 96.63 7.88 -42.56
CA PRO A 186 97.89 7.27 -42.96
C PRO A 186 98.79 6.97 -41.75
#